data_AF-A0A7S1IC92-F1
#
_entry.id   AF-A0A7S1IC92-F1
#
_cell.length_a   1.000
_cell.length_b   1.000
_cell.length_c   1.000
_cell.angle_alpha   90.00
_cell.angle_beta   90.00
_cell.angle_gamma   90.00
#
_symmetry.space_group_name_H-M   'P 1'
#
loop_
_entity.id
_entity.type
_entity.pdbx_description
1 polymer ?
#
loop_
_entity_poly.entity_id
_entity_poly.type
_entity_poly.pdbx_seq_one_letter_code
_entity_poly.pdbx_strand_id
1 'polypeptide(L)'
;HEYKAHGNTHLAELWQSLVQRKDKGCLFCATVPDVPGINYERAVGLVEGHCYSLLDVQEVDGHRVLQFRNPWGKVEWKGAWSDGWDGWTDDRRSRLLHTGTIDDGLFWMALEDVVHY
;
A
#
# COMPACT_ATOMS: atom_id res chain seq x y z
N HIS A 1 -10.10 -0.29 -26.42
CA HIS A 1 -10.44 0.87 -25.57
C HIS A 1 -11.38 0.52 -24.41
N GLU A 2 -12.17 -0.56 -24.47
CA GLU A 2 -13.08 -0.96 -23.38
C GLU A 2 -12.39 -1.64 -22.17
N TYR A 3 -11.30 -2.38 -22.37
CA TYR A 3 -10.59 -3.09 -21.29
C TYR A 3 -10.01 -2.17 -20.20
N LYS A 4 -9.61 -0.94 -20.55
CA LYS A 4 -9.13 0.06 -19.58
C LYS A 4 -10.26 0.70 -18.78
N ALA A 5 -11.46 0.79 -19.35
CA ALA A 5 -12.61 1.40 -18.67
C ALA A 5 -13.14 0.47 -17.56
N HIS A 6 -13.24 -0.83 -17.82
CA HIS A 6 -13.70 -1.80 -16.81
C HIS A 6 -12.72 -1.98 -15.65
N GLY A 7 -11.41 -2.02 -15.91
CA GLY A 7 -10.40 -2.09 -14.84
C GLY A 7 -10.41 -0.86 -13.92
N ASN A 8 -10.74 0.31 -14.46
CA ASN A 8 -10.83 1.54 -13.67
C ASN A 8 -12.09 1.56 -12.78
N THR A 9 -13.20 0.96 -13.23
CA THR A 9 -14.43 0.84 -12.43
C THR A 9 -14.22 -0.03 -11.19
N HIS A 10 -13.55 -1.19 -11.32
CA HIS A 10 -13.30 -2.07 -10.18
C HIS A 10 -12.38 -1.44 -9.14
N LEU A 11 -11.36 -0.70 -9.56
CA LEU A 11 -10.49 0.05 -8.62
C LEU A 11 -11.24 1.19 -7.93
N ALA A 12 -12.16 1.84 -8.63
CA ALA A 12 -13.03 2.84 -8.01
C ALA A 12 -13.97 2.22 -6.97
N GLU A 13 -14.60 1.08 -7.26
CA GLU A 13 -15.47 0.35 -6.33
C GLU A 13 -14.71 -0.15 -5.10
N LEU A 14 -13.52 -0.72 -5.30
CA LEU A 14 -12.63 -1.14 -4.22
C LEU A 14 -12.27 0.05 -3.34
N TRP A 15 -11.82 1.16 -3.94
CA TRP A 15 -11.47 2.38 -3.21
C TRP A 15 -12.63 2.90 -2.36
N GLN A 16 -13.82 3.04 -2.97
CA GLN A 16 -15.02 3.48 -2.25
C GLN A 16 -15.36 2.54 -1.09
N SER A 17 -15.21 1.23 -1.29
CA SER A 17 -15.43 0.24 -0.25
C SER A 17 -14.43 0.37 0.90
N LEU A 18 -13.15 0.61 0.61
CA LEU A 18 -12.10 0.80 1.62
C LEU A 18 -12.37 2.05 2.46
N VAL A 19 -12.66 3.19 1.82
CA VAL A 19 -12.98 4.45 2.50
C VAL A 19 -14.18 4.29 3.43
N GLN A 20 -15.30 3.77 2.93
CA GLN A 20 -16.54 3.63 3.72
C GLN A 20 -16.38 2.68 4.91
N ARG A 21 -15.59 1.63 4.77
CA ARG A 21 -15.41 0.62 5.81
C ARG A 21 -14.36 1.04 6.83
N LYS A 22 -13.33 1.80 6.43
CA LYS A 22 -12.43 2.51 7.35
C LYS A 22 -13.25 3.41 8.29
N ASP A 23 -14.17 4.22 7.75
CA ASP A 23 -15.03 5.11 8.56
C ASP A 23 -15.94 4.35 9.53
N LYS A 24 -16.24 3.08 9.23
CA LYS A 24 -17.02 2.17 10.08
C LYS A 24 -16.16 1.37 11.08
N GLY A 25 -14.84 1.60 11.13
CA GLY A 25 -13.93 0.88 12.01
C GLY A 25 -13.73 -0.60 11.64
N CYS A 26 -13.96 -0.99 10.39
CA CYS A 26 -13.65 -2.34 9.93
C CYS A 26 -12.13 -2.57 9.88
N LEU A 27 -11.71 -3.79 10.22
CA LEU A 27 -10.32 -4.23 10.09
C LEU A 27 -10.09 -4.83 8.70
N PHE A 28 -8.90 -4.58 8.18
CA PHE A 28 -8.48 -5.03 6.86
C PHE A 28 -7.08 -5.63 6.90
N CYS A 29 -6.87 -6.60 6.02
CA CYS A 29 -5.55 -7.15 5.76
C CYS A 29 -5.43 -7.53 4.28
N ALA A 30 -4.19 -7.57 3.81
CA ALA A 30 -3.84 -8.05 2.48
C ALA A 30 -2.73 -9.09 2.61
N THR A 31 -2.67 -10.04 1.68
CA THR A 31 -1.65 -11.09 1.65
C THR A 31 -1.00 -11.11 0.30
N VAL A 32 0.32 -11.22 0.29
CA VAL A 32 1.10 -11.40 -0.94
C VAL A 32 0.99 -12.88 -1.34
N PRO A 33 0.53 -13.21 -2.55
CA PRO A 33 0.45 -14.58 -3.00
C PRO A 33 1.84 -15.23 -3.01
N ASP A 34 1.92 -16.47 -2.58
CA ASP A 34 3.13 -17.29 -2.71
C ASP A 34 3.22 -17.83 -4.15
N VAL A 35 4.11 -17.24 -4.96
CA VAL A 35 4.28 -17.58 -6.38
C VAL A 35 5.66 -18.22 -6.57
N PRO A 36 5.74 -19.52 -6.93
CA PRO A 36 7.02 -20.21 -7.05
C PRO A 36 8.00 -19.53 -8.02
N GLY A 37 9.22 -19.28 -7.55
CA GLY A 37 10.32 -18.76 -8.36
C GLY A 37 10.40 -17.24 -8.45
N ILE A 38 9.48 -16.52 -7.81
CA ILE A 38 9.61 -15.08 -7.57
C ILE A 38 10.18 -14.90 -6.15
N ASN A 39 10.87 -13.78 -5.91
CA ASN A 39 11.29 -13.38 -4.57
C ASN A 39 10.96 -11.90 -4.42
N TYR A 40 9.71 -11.63 -4.05
CA TYR A 40 9.22 -10.26 -3.90
C TYR A 40 9.93 -9.52 -2.75
N GLU A 41 10.41 -10.23 -1.73
CA GLU A 41 11.04 -9.61 -0.57
C GLU A 41 12.35 -8.91 -0.99
N ARG A 42 13.15 -9.61 -1.79
CA ARG A 42 14.39 -9.07 -2.36
C ARG A 42 14.10 -8.00 -3.40
N ALA A 43 13.11 -8.21 -4.26
CA ALA A 43 12.83 -7.33 -5.39
C ALA A 43 12.19 -6.00 -4.97
N VAL A 44 11.18 -6.07 -4.10
CA VAL A 44 10.30 -4.93 -3.76
C VAL A 44 9.97 -4.81 -2.27
N GLY A 45 10.48 -5.73 -1.43
CA GLY A 45 10.29 -5.65 0.03
C GLY A 45 8.98 -6.25 0.56
N LEU A 46 8.27 -7.03 -0.27
CA LEU A 46 7.04 -7.73 0.11
C LEU A 46 7.31 -9.21 0.36
N VAL A 47 6.81 -9.75 1.47
CA VAL A 47 7.06 -11.14 1.88
C VAL A 47 5.93 -12.02 1.37
N GLU A 48 6.28 -13.05 0.59
CA GLU A 48 5.35 -14.02 0.03
C GLU A 48 4.67 -14.86 1.12
N GLY A 49 3.38 -15.16 0.93
CA GLY A 49 2.59 -15.93 1.89
C GLY A 49 2.38 -15.21 3.22
N HIS A 50 2.68 -13.91 3.30
CA HIS A 50 2.59 -13.12 4.53
C HIS A 50 1.47 -12.10 4.48
N CYS A 51 0.87 -11.87 5.65
CA CYS A 51 -0.28 -11.01 5.80
C CYS A 51 0.09 -9.68 6.47
N TYR A 52 -0.36 -8.59 5.86
CA TYR A 52 -0.13 -7.21 6.29
C TYR A 52 -1.44 -6.60 6.76
N SER A 53 -1.40 -5.83 7.85
CA SER A 53 -2.56 -5.07 8.30
C SER A 53 -2.70 -3.79 7.49
N LEU A 54 -3.89 -3.51 6.95
CA LEU A 54 -4.18 -2.22 6.32
C LEU A 54 -4.68 -1.26 7.41
N LEU A 55 -3.91 -0.21 7.69
CA LEU A 55 -4.17 0.74 8.77
C LEU A 55 -4.93 1.97 8.29
N ASP A 56 -4.59 2.47 7.11
CA ASP A 56 -5.17 3.70 6.58
C ASP A 56 -5.27 3.70 5.05
N VAL A 57 -6.19 4.50 4.53
CA VAL A 57 -6.30 4.84 3.10
C VAL A 57 -6.48 6.35 2.95
N GLN A 58 -5.70 6.96 2.06
CA GLN A 58 -5.75 8.40 1.79
C GLN A 58 -5.65 8.73 0.30
N GLU A 59 -6.30 9.81 -0.11
CA GLU A 59 -6.09 10.43 -1.41
C GLU A 59 -5.23 11.69 -1.24
N VAL A 60 -4.11 11.74 -1.96
CA VAL A 60 -3.13 12.84 -1.92
C VAL A 60 -2.72 13.17 -3.35
N ASP A 61 -2.93 14.41 -3.78
CA ASP A 61 -2.64 14.90 -5.14
C ASP A 61 -3.19 14.01 -6.26
N GLY A 62 -4.40 13.46 -6.07
CA GLY A 62 -5.03 12.54 -7.01
C GLY A 62 -4.47 11.10 -7.00
N HIS A 63 -3.54 10.80 -6.11
CA HIS A 63 -3.05 9.44 -5.87
C HIS A 63 -3.77 8.80 -4.68
N ARG A 64 -4.21 7.55 -4.86
CA ARG A 64 -4.85 6.75 -3.82
C ARG A 64 -3.79 5.86 -3.18
N VAL A 65 -3.49 6.09 -1.92
CA VAL A 65 -2.43 5.39 -1.18
C VAL A 65 -2.98 4.68 0.05
N LEU A 66 -2.37 3.55 0.37
CA LEU A 66 -2.77 2.66 1.45
C LEU A 66 -1.58 2.46 2.39
N GLN A 67 -1.81 2.62 3.69
CA GLN A 67 -0.81 2.40 4.72
C GLN A 67 -0.91 0.98 5.25
N PHE A 68 0.17 0.22 5.11
CA PHE A 68 0.27 -1.14 5.64
C PHE A 68 1.20 -1.21 6.82
N ARG A 69 1.00 -2.25 7.63
CA ARG A 69 1.93 -2.69 8.66
C ARG A 69 2.35 -4.13 8.44
N ASN A 70 3.64 -4.36 8.34
CA ASN A 70 4.25 -5.67 8.54
C ASN A 70 4.21 -6.00 10.04
N PRO A 71 3.53 -7.09 10.47
CA PRO A 71 3.51 -7.51 11.87
C PRO A 71 4.89 -7.76 12.50
N TRP A 72 5.92 -8.01 11.68
CA TRP A 72 7.29 -8.20 12.17
C TRP A 72 7.98 -6.91 12.59
N GLY A 73 7.40 -5.75 12.28
CA GLY A 73 7.97 -4.45 12.60
C GLY A 73 9.27 -4.14 11.86
N LYS A 74 9.42 -4.70 10.66
CA LYS A 74 10.54 -4.54 9.72
C LYS A 74 10.13 -5.12 8.36
N VAL A 75 10.98 -4.97 7.35
CA VAL A 75 10.76 -5.44 5.97
C VAL A 75 9.54 -4.74 5.36
N GLU A 76 9.86 -3.69 4.62
CA GLU A 76 8.89 -2.74 4.08
C GLU A 76 8.96 -2.68 2.56
N TRP A 77 7.87 -2.21 1.97
CA TRP A 77 7.79 -1.85 0.56
C TRP A 77 8.93 -0.90 0.15
N LYS A 78 9.53 -1.16 -1.02
CA LYS A 78 10.68 -0.40 -1.56
C LYS A 78 10.36 0.40 -2.83
N GLY A 79 9.11 0.39 -3.28
CA GLY A 79 8.70 1.11 -4.49
C GLY A 79 8.21 2.54 -4.20
N ALA A 80 7.34 3.06 -5.06
CA ALA A 80 6.77 4.39 -4.88
C ALA A 80 5.98 4.49 -3.57
N TRP A 81 6.07 5.63 -2.88
CA TRP A 81 5.49 5.86 -1.54
C TRP A 81 6.13 5.08 -0.38
N SER A 82 7.20 4.32 -0.62
CA SER A 82 8.06 3.84 0.47
C SER A 82 8.73 5.00 1.21
N ASP A 83 9.24 4.74 2.41
CA ASP A 83 9.99 5.72 3.21
C ASP A 83 11.19 6.30 2.46
N GLY A 84 11.84 5.48 1.62
CA GLY A 84 12.99 5.86 0.80
C GLY A 84 12.64 6.43 -0.58
N TRP A 85 11.37 6.67 -0.91
CA TRP A 85 10.98 7.09 -2.25
C TRP A 85 11.41 8.54 -2.57
N ASP A 86 12.16 8.74 -3.65
CA ASP A 86 12.63 10.08 -4.04
C ASP A 86 11.52 11.03 -4.55
N GLY A 87 10.29 10.52 -4.76
CA GLY A 87 9.15 11.32 -5.23
C GLY A 87 8.38 12.08 -4.14
N TRP A 88 8.87 12.05 -2.90
CA TRP A 88 8.30 12.80 -1.79
C TRP A 88 8.46 14.32 -1.97
N THR A 89 7.37 15.07 -1.82
CA THR A 89 7.39 16.52 -1.59
C THR A 89 7.28 16.80 -0.08
N ASP A 90 7.70 17.98 0.37
CA ASP A 90 7.60 18.36 1.79
C ASP A 90 6.17 18.26 2.31
N ASP A 91 5.18 18.66 1.51
CA ASP A 91 3.76 18.53 1.82
C ASP A 91 3.35 17.07 2.06
N ARG A 92 3.67 16.18 1.11
CA ARG A 92 3.36 14.75 1.22
C ARG A 92 4.05 14.09 2.40
N ARG A 93 5.32 14.44 2.66
CA ARG A 93 6.04 13.94 3.84
C ARG A 93 5.34 14.36 5.13
N SER A 94 4.98 15.64 5.25
CA SER A 94 4.32 16.15 6.45
C SER A 94 2.97 15.49 6.72
N ARG A 95 2.28 15.06 5.65
CA ARG A 95 0.96 14.44 5.74
C ARG A 95 0.98 12.92 5.99
N LEU A 96 1.94 12.21 5.40
CA LEU A 96 1.92 10.74 5.34
C LEU A 96 3.06 10.06 6.11
N LEU A 97 4.25 10.67 6.16
CA LEU A 97 5.39 10.04 6.82
C LEU A 97 5.35 10.29 8.32
N HIS A 98 5.54 9.21 9.08
CA HIS A 98 5.69 9.30 10.53
C HIS A 98 7.13 9.69 10.85
N THR A 99 7.29 10.71 11.69
CA THR A 99 8.60 11.17 12.17
C THR A 99 9.06 10.24 13.29
N GLY A 100 9.58 9.06 12.98
CA GLY A 100 9.80 8.04 14.01
C GLY A 100 10.98 7.11 13.82
N THR A 101 10.99 6.32 12.76
CA THR A 101 11.92 5.20 12.63
C THR A 101 11.94 4.73 11.19
N ILE A 102 13.12 4.42 10.66
CA ILE A 102 13.29 3.73 9.37
C ILE A 102 13.22 2.22 9.67
N ASP A 103 12.48 1.45 8.86
CA ASP A 103 12.30 -0.01 9.02
C ASP A 103 11.52 -0.41 10.29
N ASP A 104 10.38 0.24 10.55
CA ASP A 104 9.44 -0.10 11.63
C ASP A 104 8.26 -0.98 11.19
N GLY A 105 8.25 -1.36 9.91
CA GLY A 105 7.24 -2.17 9.26
C GLY A 105 6.04 -1.36 8.76
N LEU A 106 6.00 -0.03 8.91
CA LEU A 106 4.97 0.83 8.35
C LEU A 106 5.38 1.36 7.00
N PHE A 107 4.51 1.26 6.00
CA PHE A 107 4.81 1.81 4.68
C PHE A 107 3.54 2.18 3.93
N TRP A 108 3.66 3.14 3.02
CA TRP A 108 2.60 3.48 2.07
C TRP A 108 2.83 2.81 0.72
N MET A 109 1.75 2.41 0.06
CA MET A 109 1.74 1.88 -1.30
C MET A 109 0.64 2.55 -2.11
N ALA A 110 0.85 2.70 -3.42
CA ALA A 110 -0.24 3.11 -4.32
C ALA A 110 -1.27 1.98 -4.46
N LEU A 111 -2.55 2.32 -4.58
CA LEU A 111 -3.63 1.34 -4.80
C LEU A 111 -3.35 0.46 -6.02
N GLU A 112 -2.78 1.04 -7.08
CA GLU A 112 -2.39 0.34 -8.29
C GLU A 112 -1.29 -0.71 -8.04
N ASP A 113 -0.35 -0.43 -7.13
CA ASP A 113 0.68 -1.39 -6.74
C ASP A 113 0.09 -2.50 -5.87
N VAL A 114 -0.83 -2.17 -4.96
CA VAL A 114 -1.50 -3.15 -4.07
C VAL A 114 -2.30 -4.20 -4.85
N VAL A 115 -2.87 -3.85 -6.00
CA VAL A 115 -3.59 -4.82 -6.85
C VAL A 115 -2.68 -5.52 -7.85
N HIS A 116 -1.45 -5.03 -8.02
CA HIS A 116 -0.47 -5.61 -8.93
C HIS A 116 0.33 -6.74 -8.27
N TYR A 117 0.71 -6.56 -7.00
CA TYR A 117 1.47 -7.50 -6.18
C TYR A 117 0.55 -8.35 -5.31
#